data_AF-A0A6N7H6V8-F1
#
_entry.id   AF-A0A6N7H6V8-F1
#
_cell.length_a   1.000
_cell.length_b   1.000
_cell.length_c   1.000
_cell.angle_alpha   90.00
_cell.angle_beta   90.00
_cell.angle_gamma   90.00
#
_symmetry.space_group_name_H-M   'P 1'
#
loop_
_entity.id
_entity.type
_entity.pdbx_description
1 polymer ?
#
loop_
_entity_poly.entity_id
_entity_poly.type
_entity_poly.pdbx_seq_one_letter_code
_entity_poly.pdbx_strand_id
1 'polypeptide(L)'
;MTEGASGTPSRGTRAAALVGLCLLAGLVTTVLLVGRDREPASLPGPPPPESSAPAFPPVESSPPQVAPTPEPTPEETDRQETVDQQRELLRRGHVAYRAPSPMRVDDLQRVTVRVADTLTPSEWTASLPGTGVVELNTAIVGSDLVAELSGPDFEISRVGGDDGRRVLATGEFVEWAWDVRPQRSGLLRLDLVLYVRLRDGGPPLDVRTFDQSVEVEVNAWYGIGRWLRDYWPLTGLTAPVLATGGWVLVRKVRARLRSNPESGAPDRVPARSGPEVRDLPEQGLTPTGGEAQVVQAHPGRAGRG
;
A
#
# COMPACT_ATOMS: atom_id res chain seq x y z
N MET A 1 -8.38 -46.87 43.32
CA MET A 1 -7.40 -46.41 44.33
C MET A 1 -6.58 -45.33 43.64
N THR A 2 -6.57 -44.07 43.99
CA THR A 2 -7.06 -43.29 45.14
C THR A 2 -7.00 -41.82 44.71
N GLU A 3 -7.96 -41.02 45.20
CA GLU A 3 -7.92 -39.57 45.48
C GLU A 3 -7.41 -38.59 44.39
N GLY A 4 -8.11 -37.52 44.01
CA GLY A 4 -8.99 -36.67 44.80
C GLY A 4 -8.32 -35.32 45.04
N ALA A 5 -8.59 -34.31 44.21
CA ALA A 5 -8.31 -32.91 44.53
C ALA A 5 -9.18 -31.97 43.67
N SER A 6 -10.34 -31.63 44.23
CA SER A 6 -11.24 -30.57 43.81
C SER A 6 -10.61 -29.19 44.06
N GLY A 7 -10.23 -28.50 42.98
CA GLY A 7 -9.82 -27.09 43.00
C GLY A 7 -11.02 -26.17 42.76
N THR A 8 -11.48 -25.49 43.81
CA THR A 8 -12.50 -24.44 43.74
C THR A 8 -11.97 -23.21 42.97
N PRO A 9 -12.73 -22.65 42.01
CA PRO A 9 -12.35 -21.43 41.33
C PRO A 9 -12.46 -20.21 42.27
N SER A 10 -11.32 -19.53 42.42
CA SER A 10 -11.14 -18.25 43.10
C SER A 10 -12.20 -17.22 42.67
N ARG A 11 -12.94 -16.69 43.66
CA ARG A 11 -13.94 -15.60 43.55
C ARG A 11 -13.31 -14.21 43.35
N GLY A 12 -12.18 -14.10 42.66
CA GLY A 12 -11.42 -12.85 42.49
C GLY A 12 -11.68 -12.04 41.23
N THR A 13 -12.43 -12.57 40.24
CA THR A 13 -12.42 -12.02 38.87
C THR A 13 -13.78 -11.49 38.42
N ARG A 14 -14.48 -10.72 39.26
CA ARG A 14 -15.75 -10.06 38.87
C ARG A 14 -15.72 -8.54 38.83
N ALA A 15 -14.62 -7.89 39.20
CA ALA A 15 -14.53 -6.42 39.22
C ALA A 15 -13.83 -5.81 37.99
N ALA A 16 -13.22 -6.61 37.11
CA ALA A 16 -12.54 -6.09 35.91
C ALA A 16 -13.45 -5.99 34.67
N ALA A 17 -14.58 -6.69 34.63
CA ALA A 17 -15.46 -6.73 33.45
C ALA A 17 -16.37 -5.49 33.31
N LEU A 18 -16.54 -4.67 34.34
CA LEU A 18 -17.46 -3.51 34.31
C LEU A 18 -16.80 -2.18 33.95
N VAL A 19 -15.47 -2.11 33.84
CA VAL A 19 -14.78 -0.88 33.43
C VAL A 19 -14.60 -0.79 31.91
N GLY A 20 -14.54 -1.93 31.21
CA GLY A 20 -14.50 -1.98 29.74
C GLY A 20 -15.81 -1.59 29.06
N LEU A 21 -16.96 -1.79 29.73
CA LEU A 21 -18.28 -1.51 29.15
C LEU A 21 -18.67 -0.02 29.19
N CYS A 22 -18.16 0.75 30.17
CA CYS A 22 -18.53 2.17 30.31
C CYS A 22 -17.76 3.11 29.36
N LEU A 23 -16.64 2.68 28.77
CA LEU A 23 -15.95 3.48 27.74
C LEU A 23 -16.55 3.31 26.34
N LEU A 24 -17.26 2.21 26.08
CA LEU A 24 -18.04 2.05 24.84
C LEU A 24 -19.38 2.80 24.89
N ALA A 25 -20.06 2.85 26.05
CA ALA A 25 -21.31 3.62 26.19
C ALA A 25 -21.11 5.15 26.13
N GLY A 26 -19.98 5.66 26.62
CA GLY A 26 -19.67 7.09 26.59
C GLY A 26 -19.34 7.65 25.19
N LEU A 27 -18.86 6.80 24.27
CA LEU A 27 -18.55 7.22 22.91
C LEU A 27 -19.74 7.05 21.95
N VAL A 28 -20.68 6.13 22.24
CA VAL A 28 -21.95 6.00 21.51
C VAL A 28 -22.93 7.14 21.83
N THR A 29 -22.86 7.76 23.01
CA THR A 29 -23.82 8.81 23.39
C THR A 29 -23.46 10.20 22.86
N THR A 30 -22.16 10.50 22.63
CA THR A 30 -21.73 11.82 22.14
C THR A 30 -21.92 11.98 20.62
N VAL A 31 -22.12 10.88 19.88
CA VAL A 31 -22.51 10.93 18.46
C VAL A 31 -24.00 11.24 18.28
N LEU A 32 -24.82 11.15 19.35
CA LEU A 32 -26.27 11.41 19.27
C LEU A 32 -26.71 12.84 19.63
N LEU A 33 -25.79 13.75 19.99
CA LEU A 33 -26.14 15.12 20.40
C LEU A 33 -25.62 16.25 19.49
N VAL A 34 -24.90 15.96 18.40
CA VAL A 34 -24.47 16.95 17.39
C VAL A 34 -25.22 16.75 16.07
N GLY A 35 -26.52 16.47 16.14
CA GLY A 35 -27.36 16.20 14.96
C GLY A 35 -28.78 16.72 15.07
N ARG A 36 -29.01 17.76 15.87
CA ARG A 36 -30.34 18.34 16.07
C ARG A 36 -30.32 19.87 16.04
N ASP A 37 -30.06 20.41 14.86
CA ASP A 37 -30.69 21.63 14.34
C ASP A 37 -30.58 21.55 12.81
N ARG A 38 -31.60 21.00 12.13
CA ARG A 38 -32.76 21.72 11.60
C ARG A 38 -32.39 22.78 10.57
N GLU A 39 -32.35 22.33 9.31
CA GLU A 39 -32.88 23.13 8.21
C GLU A 39 -34.21 22.50 7.77
N PRO A 40 -35.35 23.20 7.91
CA PRO A 40 -36.62 22.79 7.34
C PRO A 40 -36.78 23.33 5.92
N ALA A 41 -37.48 22.55 5.08
CA ALA A 41 -38.07 22.90 3.80
C ALA A 41 -37.22 22.67 2.53
N SER A 42 -37.39 21.47 1.96
CA SER A 42 -38.02 21.37 0.64
C SER A 42 -38.87 20.10 0.57
N LEU A 43 -40.11 20.29 0.14
CA LEU A 43 -41.20 19.31 0.10
C LEU A 43 -40.85 18.10 -0.78
N PRO A 44 -41.42 16.91 -0.49
CA PRO A 44 -41.49 15.84 -1.48
C PRO A 44 -42.37 16.31 -2.63
N GLY A 45 -41.75 16.60 -3.77
CA GLY A 45 -42.47 16.67 -5.04
C GLY A 45 -43.18 15.32 -5.28
N PRO A 46 -44.39 15.32 -5.85
CA PRO A 46 -45.10 14.09 -6.18
C PRO A 46 -44.21 13.16 -7.01
N PRO A 47 -44.36 11.83 -6.86
CA PRO A 47 -43.63 10.89 -7.69
C PRO A 47 -43.89 11.23 -9.17
N PRO A 48 -42.85 11.28 -10.02
CA PRO A 48 -43.10 11.37 -11.45
C PRO A 48 -44.01 10.20 -11.85
N PRO A 49 -45.06 10.46 -12.65
CA PRO A 49 -45.91 9.39 -13.15
C PRO A 49 -45.04 8.38 -13.88
N GLU A 50 -45.40 7.11 -13.71
CA GLU A 50 -44.99 5.97 -14.51
C GLU A 50 -44.76 6.42 -15.97
N SER A 51 -43.49 6.63 -16.31
CA SER A 51 -43.07 6.81 -17.69
C SER A 51 -43.16 5.44 -18.33
N SER A 52 -44.39 5.11 -18.72
CA SER A 52 -44.77 4.30 -19.86
C SER A 52 -43.54 3.76 -20.58
N ALA A 53 -43.20 2.51 -20.27
CA ALA A 53 -42.37 1.73 -21.16
C ALA A 53 -42.99 1.86 -22.55
N PRO A 54 -42.28 2.40 -23.55
CA PRO A 54 -42.76 2.29 -24.93
C PRO A 54 -42.92 0.80 -25.18
N ALA A 55 -44.17 0.40 -25.42
CA ALA A 55 -44.47 -0.91 -25.97
C ALA A 55 -43.64 -1.02 -27.23
N PHE A 56 -42.56 -1.81 -27.17
CA PHE A 56 -41.83 -2.18 -28.35
C PHE A 56 -42.85 -2.78 -29.31
N PRO A 57 -42.98 -2.26 -30.55
CA PRO A 57 -43.78 -2.95 -31.55
C PRO A 57 -43.28 -4.40 -31.63
N PRO A 58 -44.17 -5.36 -31.91
CA PRO A 58 -43.76 -6.74 -32.15
C PRO A 58 -42.60 -6.72 -33.15
N VAL A 59 -41.47 -7.28 -32.74
CA VAL A 59 -40.29 -7.43 -33.59
C VAL A 59 -40.75 -8.27 -34.77
N GLU A 60 -41.06 -7.58 -35.87
CA GLU A 60 -41.38 -8.18 -37.15
C GLU A 60 -40.15 -8.99 -37.52
N SER A 61 -40.31 -10.31 -37.39
CA SER A 61 -39.29 -11.32 -37.65
C SER A 61 -38.98 -11.28 -39.14
N SER A 62 -38.17 -10.31 -39.53
CA SER A 62 -37.59 -10.26 -40.86
C SER A 62 -36.76 -11.54 -41.01
N PRO A 63 -37.01 -12.34 -42.05
CA PRO A 63 -36.21 -13.54 -42.31
C PRO A 63 -34.74 -13.13 -42.35
N PRO A 64 -33.82 -13.98 -41.84
CA PRO A 64 -32.40 -13.68 -41.81
C PRO A 64 -31.96 -13.35 -43.24
N GLN A 65 -31.79 -12.04 -43.49
CA GLN A 65 -31.16 -11.58 -44.70
C GLN A 65 -29.75 -12.11 -44.60
N VAL A 66 -29.46 -13.15 -45.38
CA VAL A 66 -28.15 -13.77 -45.51
C VAL A 66 -27.22 -12.63 -45.92
N ALA A 67 -26.55 -12.04 -44.92
CA ALA A 67 -25.55 -11.03 -45.16
C ALA A 67 -24.51 -11.67 -46.08
N PRO A 68 -24.14 -11.03 -47.19
CA PRO A 68 -23.08 -11.56 -48.03
C PRO A 68 -21.86 -11.74 -47.14
N THR A 69 -21.35 -12.98 -47.07
CA THR A 69 -20.08 -13.31 -46.44
C THR A 69 -19.07 -12.25 -46.89
N PRO A 70 -18.53 -11.42 -45.98
CA PRO A 70 -17.60 -10.37 -46.37
C PRO A 70 -16.39 -11.07 -46.99
N GLU A 71 -16.20 -10.85 -48.29
CA GLU A 71 -14.97 -11.16 -48.97
C GLU A 71 -13.87 -10.32 -48.28
N PRO A 72 -12.75 -10.93 -47.85
CA PRO A 72 -11.72 -10.20 -47.11
C PRO A 72 -11.22 -9.04 -47.97
N THR A 73 -11.50 -7.82 -47.50
CA THR A 73 -11.07 -6.60 -48.17
C THR A 73 -9.54 -6.57 -48.20
N PRO A 74 -8.90 -6.30 -49.36
CA PRO A 74 -7.44 -6.29 -49.51
C PRO A 74 -6.68 -5.48 -48.44
N GLU A 75 -7.29 -4.44 -47.87
CA GLU A 75 -6.73 -3.61 -46.80
C GLU A 75 -6.46 -4.36 -45.48
N GLU A 76 -7.17 -5.45 -45.20
CA GLU A 76 -7.01 -6.21 -43.95
C GLU A 76 -5.77 -7.10 -43.96
N THR A 77 -5.40 -7.65 -45.13
CA THR A 77 -4.21 -8.49 -45.29
C THR A 77 -2.92 -7.68 -45.12
N ASP A 78 -2.82 -6.49 -45.74
CA ASP A 78 -1.66 -5.61 -45.64
C ASP A 78 -1.44 -5.12 -44.20
N ARG A 79 -2.53 -4.89 -43.47
CA ARG A 79 -2.51 -4.50 -42.06
C ARG A 79 -1.91 -5.61 -41.18
N GLN A 80 -2.38 -6.84 -41.36
CA GLN A 80 -1.90 -7.99 -40.59
C GLN A 80 -0.41 -8.25 -40.84
N GLU A 81 0.05 -8.14 -42.08
CA GLU A 81 1.47 -8.30 -42.42
C GLU A 81 2.33 -7.23 -41.73
N THR A 82 1.86 -5.98 -41.67
CA THR A 82 2.55 -4.87 -40.99
C THR A 82 2.69 -5.13 -39.49
N VAL A 83 1.64 -5.63 -38.84
CA VAL A 83 1.67 -5.99 -37.41
C VAL A 83 2.69 -7.10 -37.15
N ASP A 84 2.71 -8.12 -38.01
CA ASP A 84 3.62 -9.26 -37.84
C ASP A 84 5.08 -8.85 -38.10
N GLN A 85 5.35 -7.95 -39.05
CA GLN A 85 6.68 -7.34 -39.22
C GLN A 85 7.11 -6.54 -37.99
N GLN A 86 6.20 -5.80 -37.35
CA GLN A 86 6.53 -5.05 -36.13
C GLN A 86 6.75 -5.97 -34.92
N ARG A 87 6.06 -7.11 -34.86
CA ARG A 87 6.29 -8.13 -33.82
C ARG A 87 7.69 -8.73 -33.91
N GLU A 88 8.22 -8.90 -35.11
CA GLU A 88 9.60 -9.39 -35.30
C GLU A 88 10.65 -8.36 -34.85
N LEU A 89 10.29 -7.07 -34.77
CA LEU A 89 11.15 -6.02 -34.24
C LEU A 89 11.13 -5.94 -32.71
N LEU A 90 10.29 -6.71 -32.04
CA LEU A 90 10.25 -6.78 -30.58
C LEU A 90 11.50 -7.48 -30.06
N ARG A 91 12.09 -6.91 -29.01
CA ARG A 91 13.34 -7.39 -28.43
C ARG A 91 13.14 -7.70 -26.97
N ARG A 92 14.01 -8.55 -26.41
CA ARG A 92 14.10 -8.70 -24.95
C ARG A 92 14.77 -7.47 -24.38
N GLY A 93 14.13 -6.88 -23.37
CA GLY A 93 14.66 -5.78 -22.60
C GLY A 93 14.49 -6.03 -21.10
N HIS A 94 14.81 -4.99 -20.35
CA HIS A 94 14.77 -4.99 -18.90
C HIS A 94 13.85 -3.89 -18.40
N VAL A 95 13.10 -4.20 -17.35
CA VAL A 95 12.23 -3.27 -16.64
C VAL A 95 12.76 -3.19 -15.22
N ALA A 96 13.06 -1.99 -14.74
CA ALA A 96 13.32 -1.78 -13.33
C ALA A 96 12.33 -0.78 -12.77
N TYR A 97 11.81 -1.08 -11.60
CA TYR A 97 10.90 -0.20 -10.91
C TYR A 97 11.25 -0.11 -9.43
N ARG A 98 10.88 1.00 -8.83
CA ARG A 98 10.98 1.21 -7.39
C ARG A 98 9.61 1.64 -6.89
N ALA A 99 8.96 0.76 -6.16
CA ALA A 99 7.71 1.04 -5.48
C ALA A 99 7.98 1.38 -4.01
N PRO A 100 7.34 2.42 -3.44
CA PRO A 100 7.50 2.74 -2.03
C PRO A 100 6.84 1.66 -1.17
N SER A 101 7.61 1.06 -0.25
CA SER A 101 7.09 0.19 0.80
C SER A 101 8.04 0.25 2.00
N PRO A 102 7.57 0.52 3.23
CA PRO A 102 6.17 0.78 3.60
C PRO A 102 5.70 2.21 3.26
N MET A 103 4.39 2.40 3.18
CA MET A 103 3.72 3.70 2.98
C MET A 103 2.86 4.11 4.18
N ARG A 104 2.42 5.38 4.19
CA ARG A 104 1.46 5.93 5.16
C ARG A 104 0.21 6.38 4.43
N VAL A 105 -0.95 6.23 5.09
CA VAL A 105 -2.22 6.74 4.56
C VAL A 105 -2.10 8.23 4.29
N ASP A 106 -2.61 8.68 3.13
CA ASP A 106 -2.60 10.08 2.67
C ASP A 106 -1.21 10.67 2.35
N ASP A 107 -0.14 9.90 2.53
CA ASP A 107 1.22 10.33 2.20
C ASP A 107 1.51 10.12 0.71
N LEU A 108 1.92 11.20 0.05
CA LEU A 108 2.24 11.18 -1.38
C LEU A 108 3.66 10.63 -1.57
N GLN A 109 3.80 9.54 -2.32
CA GLN A 109 5.09 8.95 -2.66
C GLN A 109 5.21 8.78 -4.17
N ARG A 110 6.44 8.68 -4.66
CA ARG A 110 6.72 8.53 -6.09
C ARG A 110 7.07 7.08 -6.43
N VAL A 111 6.38 6.53 -7.42
CA VAL A 111 6.73 5.29 -8.11
C VAL A 111 7.44 5.66 -9.39
N THR A 112 8.59 5.04 -9.65
CA THR A 112 9.35 5.27 -10.89
C THR A 112 9.67 3.93 -11.56
N VAL A 113 9.48 3.90 -12.87
CA VAL A 113 9.71 2.74 -13.73
C VAL A 113 10.64 3.18 -14.85
N ARG A 114 11.70 2.40 -15.09
CA ARG A 114 12.60 2.55 -16.23
C ARG A 114 12.61 1.29 -17.07
N VAL A 115 12.68 1.47 -18.38
CA VAL A 115 12.78 0.37 -19.35
C VAL A 115 13.94 0.63 -20.29
N ALA A 116 14.76 -0.39 -20.53
CA ALA A 116 15.92 -0.36 -21.40
C ALA A 116 16.02 -1.65 -22.24
N ASP A 117 16.70 -1.60 -23.39
CA ASP A 117 16.89 -2.78 -24.24
C ASP A 117 18.10 -3.63 -23.77
N THR A 118 19.34 -3.14 -23.95
CA THR A 118 20.59 -3.92 -23.77
C THR A 118 21.50 -3.32 -22.73
N LEU A 119 21.09 -2.22 -22.07
CA LEU A 119 21.90 -1.57 -21.05
C LEU A 119 22.12 -2.48 -19.85
N THR A 120 23.37 -2.51 -19.39
CA THR A 120 23.75 -3.26 -18.18
C THR A 120 22.95 -2.72 -16.99
N PRO A 121 22.22 -3.58 -16.24
CA PRO A 121 21.32 -3.13 -15.18
C PRO A 121 21.94 -2.17 -14.15
N SER A 122 23.23 -2.32 -13.85
CA SER A 122 23.92 -1.48 -12.85
C SER A 122 23.99 0.00 -13.22
N GLU A 123 24.02 0.35 -14.50
CA GLU A 123 24.28 1.72 -14.94
C GLU A 123 23.05 2.63 -14.81
N TRP A 124 21.86 2.08 -15.08
CA TRP A 124 20.61 2.86 -15.15
C TRP A 124 19.66 2.62 -13.97
N THR A 125 19.88 1.59 -13.14
CA THR A 125 19.07 1.36 -11.94
C THR A 125 19.61 2.08 -10.70
N ALA A 126 20.91 2.39 -10.65
CA ALA A 126 21.55 3.03 -9.50
C ALA A 126 20.96 4.42 -9.17
N SER A 127 20.47 5.14 -10.19
CA SER A 127 19.89 6.48 -10.07
C SER A 127 18.36 6.49 -10.09
N LEU A 128 17.71 5.34 -9.88
CA LEU A 128 16.24 5.26 -9.86
C LEU A 128 15.70 5.90 -8.57
N PRO A 129 14.97 7.03 -8.63
CA PRO A 129 14.49 7.75 -7.45
C PRO A 129 13.44 6.95 -6.67
N GLY A 130 13.30 7.27 -5.38
CA GLY A 130 12.31 6.68 -4.48
C GLY A 130 12.94 5.97 -3.26
N THR A 131 12.08 5.45 -2.38
CA THR A 131 12.48 4.94 -1.05
C THR A 131 12.47 3.41 -0.93
N GLY A 132 11.77 2.70 -1.82
CA GLY A 132 11.69 1.24 -1.78
C GLY A 132 12.88 0.51 -2.39
N VAL A 133 12.80 -0.81 -2.46
CA VAL A 133 13.79 -1.66 -3.13
C VAL A 133 13.61 -1.55 -4.64
N VAL A 134 14.71 -1.56 -5.40
CA VAL A 134 14.65 -1.65 -6.87
C VAL A 134 14.44 -3.10 -7.25
N GLU A 135 13.37 -3.36 -7.99
CA GLU A 135 13.08 -4.66 -8.57
C GLU A 135 13.41 -4.63 -10.07
N LEU A 136 14.05 -5.69 -10.56
CA LEU A 136 14.53 -5.80 -11.93
C LEU A 136 13.96 -7.07 -12.57
N ASN A 137 13.18 -6.88 -13.63
CA ASN A 137 12.54 -7.94 -14.39
C ASN A 137 12.93 -7.86 -15.88
N THR A 138 12.62 -8.92 -16.62
CA THR A 138 12.73 -8.94 -18.08
C THR A 138 11.36 -8.72 -18.71
N ALA A 139 11.31 -8.04 -19.85
CA ALA A 139 10.09 -7.84 -20.62
C ALA A 139 10.38 -7.82 -22.12
N ILE A 140 9.34 -7.97 -22.92
CA ILE A 140 9.42 -7.71 -24.36
C ILE A 140 9.20 -6.21 -24.59
N VAL A 141 10.14 -5.58 -25.28
CA VAL A 141 10.15 -4.14 -25.53
C VAL A 141 10.16 -3.85 -27.04
N GLY A 142 9.55 -2.74 -27.42
CA GLY A 142 9.55 -2.21 -28.78
C GLY A 142 9.98 -0.75 -28.78
N SER A 143 9.91 -0.09 -29.94
CA SER A 143 10.25 1.33 -30.07
C SER A 143 9.23 2.25 -29.41
N ASP A 144 7.95 1.90 -29.44
CA ASP A 144 6.86 2.67 -28.84
C ASP A 144 6.31 1.93 -27.62
N LEU A 145 6.50 2.49 -26.43
CA LEU A 145 6.09 1.91 -25.16
C LEU A 145 5.05 2.79 -24.46
N VAL A 146 4.12 2.14 -23.78
CA VAL A 146 3.15 2.79 -22.89
C VAL A 146 3.15 2.06 -21.56
N ALA A 147 3.29 2.79 -20.46
CA ALA A 147 3.22 2.21 -19.12
C ALA A 147 2.01 2.74 -18.36
N GLU A 148 1.32 1.86 -17.66
CA GLU A 148 0.15 2.16 -16.84
C GLU A 148 0.36 1.64 -15.41
N LEU A 149 -0.07 2.43 -14.43
CA LEU A 149 -0.07 2.06 -13.04
C LEU A 149 -1.49 2.23 -12.50
N SER A 150 -2.02 1.17 -11.90
CA SER A 150 -3.38 1.16 -11.35
C SER A 150 -3.41 0.53 -9.96
N GLY A 151 -4.43 0.86 -9.18
CA GLY A 151 -4.61 0.32 -7.84
C GLY A 151 -5.91 0.87 -7.22
N PRO A 152 -6.84 0.02 -6.77
CA PRO A 152 -8.19 0.46 -6.38
C PRO A 152 -8.21 1.37 -5.14
N ASP A 153 -7.23 1.21 -4.24
CA ASP A 153 -7.13 1.96 -2.98
C ASP A 153 -6.07 3.08 -3.03
N PHE A 154 -5.69 3.51 -4.24
CA PHE A 154 -4.71 4.57 -4.47
C PHE A 154 -5.31 5.70 -5.32
N GLU A 155 -5.00 6.93 -4.93
CA GLU A 155 -5.06 8.07 -5.83
C GLU A 155 -3.72 8.13 -6.59
N ILE A 156 -3.78 7.98 -7.91
CA ILE A 156 -2.60 7.87 -8.78
C ILE A 156 -2.63 9.03 -9.78
N SER A 157 -1.53 9.77 -9.84
CA SER A 157 -1.35 10.85 -10.80
C SER A 157 -0.03 10.69 -11.55
N ARG A 158 -0.07 10.77 -12.88
CA ARG A 158 1.14 10.65 -13.70
C ARG A 158 1.94 11.95 -13.64
N VAL A 159 3.23 11.85 -13.35
CA VAL A 159 4.13 13.00 -13.34
C VAL A 159 4.38 13.46 -14.78
N GLY A 160 4.12 14.74 -15.05
CA GLY A 160 4.26 15.34 -16.38
C GLY A 160 2.97 15.43 -17.19
N GLY A 161 1.91 14.71 -16.80
CA GLY A 161 0.58 14.81 -17.41
C GLY A 161 0.47 14.33 -18.85
N ASP A 162 1.44 13.52 -19.33
CA ASP A 162 1.41 12.92 -20.66
C ASP A 162 0.50 11.67 -20.74
N ASP A 163 0.32 11.15 -21.95
CA ASP A 163 -0.46 9.94 -22.22
C ASP A 163 0.24 8.64 -21.80
N GLY A 164 1.41 8.75 -21.14
CA GLY A 164 2.24 7.61 -20.77
C GLY A 164 3.01 7.00 -21.93
N ARG A 165 3.01 7.60 -23.13
CA ARG A 165 3.79 7.09 -24.26
C ARG A 165 5.23 7.56 -24.21
N ARG A 166 6.18 6.64 -24.44
CA ARG A 166 7.60 6.96 -24.61
C ARG A 166 8.21 6.17 -25.76
N VAL A 167 9.16 6.79 -26.46
CA VAL A 167 9.92 6.16 -27.54
C VAL A 167 11.25 5.67 -26.97
N LEU A 168 11.51 4.36 -27.09
CA LEU A 168 12.76 3.75 -26.66
C LEU A 168 13.78 3.76 -27.80
N ALA A 169 14.85 4.54 -27.65
CA ALA A 169 16.00 4.51 -28.54
C ALA A 169 17.00 3.42 -28.12
N THR A 170 17.74 2.88 -29.09
CA THR A 170 18.76 1.84 -28.84
C THR A 170 19.85 2.37 -27.91
N GLY A 171 20.14 1.61 -26.85
CA GLY A 171 21.16 2.00 -25.87
C GLY A 171 20.74 3.14 -24.92
N GLU A 172 19.48 3.54 -24.94
CA GLU A 172 18.91 4.47 -23.96
C GLU A 172 17.89 3.76 -23.05
N PHE A 173 17.40 4.48 -22.05
CA PHE A 173 16.27 4.05 -21.24
C PHE A 173 15.17 5.10 -21.28
N VAL A 174 13.93 4.66 -21.11
CA VAL A 174 12.78 5.54 -20.92
C VAL A 174 12.30 5.44 -19.48
N GLU A 175 11.74 6.54 -18.95
CA GLU A 175 11.29 6.63 -17.56
C GLU A 175 9.83 7.09 -17.48
N TRP A 176 9.06 6.44 -16.61
CA TRP A 176 7.75 6.89 -16.15
C TRP A 176 7.78 7.12 -14.65
N ALA A 177 7.05 8.13 -14.21
CA ALA A 177 6.85 8.40 -12.80
C ALA A 177 5.38 8.70 -12.50
N TRP A 178 4.92 8.22 -11.35
CA TRP A 178 3.60 8.48 -10.82
C TRP A 178 3.73 8.92 -9.37
N ASP A 179 2.94 9.91 -8.98
CA ASP A 179 2.72 10.25 -7.59
C ASP A 179 1.49 9.46 -7.11
N VAL A 180 1.70 8.59 -6.14
CA VAL A 180 0.71 7.67 -5.57
C VAL A 180 0.41 8.06 -4.13
N ARG A 181 -0.87 8.09 -3.78
CA ARG A 181 -1.36 8.37 -2.43
C ARG A 181 -2.35 7.28 -2.00
N PRO A 182 -2.06 6.50 -0.95
CA PRO A 182 -2.93 5.43 -0.50
C PRO A 182 -4.08 6.02 0.32
N GLN A 183 -5.29 5.57 0.02
CA GLN A 183 -6.52 6.05 0.65
C GLN A 183 -6.90 5.23 1.89
N ARG A 184 -6.31 4.04 2.05
CA ARG A 184 -6.61 3.10 3.14
C ARG A 184 -5.34 2.48 3.69
N SER A 185 -5.44 1.92 4.90
CA SER A 185 -4.36 1.14 5.50
C SER A 185 -4.52 -0.35 5.23
N GLY A 186 -3.42 -1.10 5.31
CA GLY A 186 -3.37 -2.54 5.10
C GLY A 186 -2.35 -2.91 4.03
N LEU A 187 -2.38 -4.16 3.59
CA LEU A 187 -1.66 -4.62 2.42
C LEU A 187 -2.48 -4.24 1.19
N LEU A 188 -2.02 -3.24 0.44
CA LEU A 188 -2.64 -2.78 -0.79
C LEU A 188 -1.83 -3.26 -1.99
N ARG A 189 -2.46 -3.24 -3.17
CA ARG A 189 -1.86 -3.72 -4.41
C ARG A 189 -1.81 -2.62 -5.45
N LEU A 190 -0.66 -2.48 -6.09
CA LEU A 190 -0.44 -1.69 -7.30
C LEU A 190 -0.16 -2.64 -8.46
N ASP A 191 -0.86 -2.46 -9.57
CA ASP A 191 -0.66 -3.22 -10.79
C ASP A 191 0.05 -2.33 -11.82
N LEU A 192 1.26 -2.72 -12.18
CA LEU A 192 2.10 -2.08 -13.19
C LEU A 192 2.03 -2.89 -14.48
N VAL A 193 1.57 -2.25 -15.56
CA VAL A 193 1.42 -2.88 -16.87
C VAL A 193 2.20 -2.09 -17.91
N LEU A 194 2.97 -2.81 -18.74
CA LEU A 194 3.65 -2.24 -19.92
C LEU A 194 3.01 -2.78 -21.19
N TYR A 195 2.80 -1.87 -22.14
CA TYR A 195 2.33 -2.17 -23.47
C TYR A 195 3.37 -1.73 -24.50
N VAL A 196 3.50 -2.51 -25.56
CA VAL A 196 4.13 -2.08 -26.81
C VAL A 196 3.03 -1.66 -27.77
N ARG A 197 3.13 -0.43 -28.28
CA ARG A 197 2.14 0.12 -29.21
C ARG A 197 2.59 -0.15 -30.65
N LEU A 198 1.83 -0.98 -31.35
CA LEU A 198 2.04 -1.31 -32.76
C LEU A 198 1.22 -0.35 -33.63
N ARG A 199 1.81 0.08 -34.76
CA ARG A 199 1.21 1.05 -35.69
C ARG A 199 1.15 0.44 -37.08
N ASP A 200 -0.06 0.20 -37.57
CA ASP A 200 -0.33 -0.53 -38.82
C ASP A 200 -1.21 0.27 -39.80
N GLY A 201 -1.14 1.60 -39.73
CA GLY A 201 -1.97 2.50 -40.53
C GLY A 201 -3.41 2.65 -40.03
N GLY A 202 -3.82 1.89 -39.01
CA GLY A 202 -5.11 2.02 -38.33
C GLY A 202 -4.99 2.52 -36.88
N PRO A 203 -6.05 2.30 -36.06
CA PRO A 203 -5.98 2.55 -34.62
C PRO A 203 -4.81 1.77 -33.99
N PRO A 204 -4.03 2.40 -33.09
CA PRO A 204 -2.89 1.75 -32.47
C PRO A 204 -3.31 0.48 -31.72
N LEU A 205 -2.55 -0.60 -31.89
CA LEU A 205 -2.74 -1.85 -31.18
C LEU A 205 -1.76 -1.93 -30.02
N ASP A 206 -2.27 -1.91 -28.79
CA ASP A 206 -1.47 -2.01 -27.58
C ASP A 206 -1.34 -3.48 -27.15
N VAL A 207 -0.13 -4.02 -27.26
CA VAL A 207 0.18 -5.41 -26.87
C VAL A 207 0.81 -5.40 -25.49
N ARG A 208 0.14 -6.02 -24.51
CA ARG A 208 0.67 -6.14 -23.14
C ARG A 208 1.90 -7.04 -23.13
N THR A 209 3.04 -6.52 -22.67
CA THR A 209 4.33 -7.25 -22.63
C THR A 209 4.88 -7.45 -21.23
N PHE A 210 4.37 -6.74 -20.25
CA PHE A 210 4.74 -6.86 -18.84
C PHE A 210 3.53 -6.59 -17.96
N ASP A 211 3.37 -7.38 -16.89
CA ASP A 211 2.29 -7.27 -15.93
C ASP A 211 2.83 -7.71 -14.57
N GLN A 212 2.87 -6.78 -13.62
CA GLN A 212 3.44 -7.02 -12.31
C GLN A 212 2.59 -6.37 -11.21
N SER A 213 2.24 -7.21 -10.25
CA SER A 213 1.58 -6.81 -9.02
C SER A 213 2.61 -6.52 -7.94
N VAL A 214 2.54 -5.33 -7.36
CA VAL A 214 3.38 -4.92 -6.24
C VAL A 214 2.52 -4.75 -4.98
N GLU A 215 2.88 -5.46 -3.93
CA GLU A 215 2.23 -5.32 -2.62
C GLU A 215 2.89 -4.20 -1.82
N VAL A 216 2.06 -3.30 -1.29
CA VAL A 216 2.48 -2.13 -0.53
C VAL A 216 1.84 -2.18 0.85
N GLU A 217 2.67 -2.20 1.89
CA GLU A 217 2.19 -2.14 3.26
C GLU A 217 1.91 -0.68 3.67
N VAL A 218 0.65 -0.37 3.96
CA VAL A 218 0.22 0.97 4.38
C VAL A 218 -0.14 0.99 5.85
N ASN A 219 0.63 1.74 6.63
CA ASN A 219 0.47 1.83 8.08
C ASN A 219 -0.42 3.03 8.48
N ALA A 220 -1.57 2.78 9.10
CA ALA A 220 -2.49 3.81 9.62
C ALA A 220 -1.95 4.54 10.87
N TRP A 221 -1.26 3.82 11.75
CA TRP A 221 -1.02 4.27 13.12
C TRP A 221 -0.06 5.47 13.22
N TYR A 222 0.81 5.67 12.23
CA TYR A 222 1.75 6.78 12.20
C TYR A 222 1.12 8.12 11.80
N GLY A 223 -0.01 8.12 11.10
CA GLY A 223 -0.70 9.34 10.66
C GLY A 223 -1.51 10.02 11.77
N ILE A 224 -2.10 9.21 12.67
CA ILE A 224 -2.98 9.69 13.75
C ILE A 224 -2.25 10.67 14.68
N GLY A 225 -0.98 10.43 14.99
CA GLY A 225 -0.21 11.32 15.87
C GLY A 225 0.05 12.71 15.29
N ARG A 226 0.15 12.84 13.96
CA ARG A 226 0.34 14.12 13.27
C ARG A 226 -0.97 14.88 13.15
N TRP A 227 -2.04 14.19 12.73
CA TRP A 227 -3.40 14.76 12.74
C TRP A 227 -3.76 15.28 14.13
N LEU A 228 -3.47 14.51 15.18
CA LEU A 228 -3.72 14.96 16.55
C LEU A 228 -2.89 16.21 16.89
N ARG A 229 -1.64 16.35 16.43
CA ARG A 229 -0.83 17.56 16.67
C ARG A 229 -1.28 18.80 15.89
N ASP A 230 -1.81 18.61 14.68
CA ASP A 230 -2.23 19.72 13.84
C ASP A 230 -3.65 20.19 14.21
N TYR A 231 -4.51 19.28 14.71
CA TYR A 231 -5.90 19.57 15.07
C TYR A 231 -6.19 19.70 16.58
N TRP A 232 -5.32 19.21 17.48
CA TRP A 232 -5.54 19.38 18.93
C TRP A 232 -5.65 20.83 19.42
N PRO A 233 -4.93 21.84 18.85
CA PRO A 233 -5.04 23.21 19.37
C PRO A 233 -6.37 23.84 18.96
N LEU A 234 -6.91 23.45 17.79
CA LEU A 234 -8.06 24.08 17.17
C LEU A 234 -9.40 23.64 17.79
N THR A 235 -9.46 22.46 18.40
CA THR A 235 -10.74 21.92 18.86
C THR A 235 -11.27 22.59 20.13
N GLY A 236 -10.43 23.25 20.95
CA GLY A 236 -10.81 24.04 22.14
C GLY A 236 -11.56 23.28 23.27
N LEU A 237 -12.13 22.11 22.96
CA LEU A 237 -13.04 21.29 23.75
C LEU A 237 -12.32 20.13 24.45
N THR A 238 -11.08 19.82 24.06
CA THR A 238 -10.33 18.70 24.62
C THR A 238 -9.64 19.04 25.94
N ALA A 239 -9.23 20.29 26.16
CA ALA A 239 -8.65 20.72 27.43
C ALA A 239 -9.56 20.44 28.64
N PRO A 240 -10.87 20.83 28.64
CA PRO A 240 -11.76 20.49 29.75
C PRO A 240 -12.07 18.99 29.84
N VAL A 241 -12.19 18.27 28.72
CA VAL A 241 -12.50 16.82 28.70
C VAL A 241 -11.32 15.97 29.20
N LEU A 242 -10.09 16.31 28.80
CA LEU A 242 -8.87 15.65 29.28
C LEU A 242 -8.57 16.02 30.74
N ALA A 243 -8.81 17.28 31.14
CA ALA A 243 -8.66 17.69 32.53
C ALA A 243 -9.66 16.95 33.44
N THR A 244 -10.92 16.82 33.03
CA THR A 244 -11.92 16.06 33.79
C THR A 244 -11.66 14.57 33.76
N GLY A 245 -11.33 13.99 32.60
CA GLY A 245 -10.97 12.56 32.48
C GLY A 245 -9.74 12.18 33.30
N GLY A 246 -8.68 12.99 33.23
CA GLY A 246 -7.46 12.83 34.02
C GLY A 246 -7.72 12.98 35.53
N TRP A 247 -8.51 13.97 35.94
CA TRP A 247 -8.89 14.17 37.35
C TRP A 247 -9.66 12.98 37.92
N VAL A 248 -10.63 12.46 37.16
CA VAL A 248 -11.41 11.28 37.57
C VAL A 248 -10.52 10.05 37.73
N LEU A 249 -9.58 9.83 36.80
CA LEU A 249 -8.63 8.72 36.87
C LEU A 249 -7.72 8.84 38.10
N VAL A 250 -7.13 10.01 38.33
CA VAL A 250 -6.26 10.28 39.50
C VAL A 250 -7.02 10.10 40.80
N ARG A 251 -8.27 10.57 40.89
CA ARG A 251 -9.13 10.39 42.07
C ARG A 251 -9.39 8.91 42.34
N LYS A 252 -9.63 8.11 41.30
CA LYS A 252 -9.89 6.67 41.44
C LYS A 252 -8.64 5.89 41.85
N VAL A 253 -7.46 6.25 41.33
CA VAL A 253 -6.18 5.67 41.74
C VAL A 253 -5.85 6.03 43.19
N ARG A 254 -6.02 7.30 43.60
CA ARG A 254 -5.82 7.72 45.00
C ARG A 254 -6.75 7.02 45.97
N ALA A 255 -8.01 6.75 45.58
CA ALA A 255 -8.95 6.00 46.40
C ALA A 255 -8.48 4.54 46.62
N ARG A 256 -7.90 3.90 45.61
CA ARG A 256 -7.37 2.52 45.71
C ARG A 256 -6.13 2.42 46.60
N LEU A 257 -5.26 3.42 46.57
CA LEU A 257 -4.07 3.46 47.44
C LEU A 257 -4.43 3.65 48.92
N ARG A 258 -5.52 4.37 49.21
CA ARG A 258 -6.00 4.58 50.59
C ARG A 258 -6.76 3.37 51.16
N SER A 259 -7.30 2.51 50.31
CA SER A 259 -7.99 1.28 50.74
C SER A 259 -7.04 0.08 50.92
N ASN A 260 -5.72 0.27 50.78
CA ASN A 260 -4.73 -0.76 51.11
C ASN A 260 -3.82 -0.41 52.31
N PRO A 261 -4.35 -0.05 53.49
CA PRO A 261 -3.55 0.12 54.70
C PRO A 261 -3.21 -1.20 55.42
N GLU A 262 -3.46 -2.36 54.79
CA GLU A 262 -3.39 -3.68 55.43
C GLU A 262 -2.33 -4.61 54.81
N SER A 263 -1.18 -4.03 54.45
CA SER A 263 0.09 -4.74 54.36
C SER A 263 1.10 -3.85 55.06
N GLY A 264 1.28 -3.99 56.36
CA GLY A 264 1.81 -5.21 56.96
C GLY A 264 3.24 -4.88 57.33
N ALA A 265 3.48 -4.84 58.64
CA ALA A 265 4.73 -4.44 59.27
C ALA A 265 5.97 -5.13 58.67
N PRO A 266 7.17 -4.51 58.77
CA PRO A 266 8.43 -5.14 58.42
C PRO A 266 8.71 -6.33 59.35
N ASP A 267 8.29 -7.52 58.95
CA ASP A 267 8.65 -8.75 59.66
C ASP A 267 10.05 -9.19 59.21
N ARG A 268 10.98 -8.93 60.11
CA ARG A 268 12.24 -9.64 60.38
C ARG A 268 13.00 -10.25 59.19
N VAL A 269 14.19 -9.66 59.02
CA VAL A 269 15.42 -10.33 58.59
C VAL A 269 15.61 -11.67 59.31
N PRO A 270 15.81 -12.78 58.58
CA PRO A 270 16.79 -13.77 59.00
C PRO A 270 18.02 -13.66 58.10
N ALA A 271 19.15 -13.45 58.77
CA ALA A 271 20.46 -13.69 58.21
C ALA A 271 20.53 -15.12 57.66
N ARG A 272 20.92 -15.28 56.39
CA ARG A 272 21.47 -16.56 55.92
C ARG A 272 22.61 -16.33 54.95
N SER A 273 23.78 -16.48 55.56
CA SER A 273 25.09 -16.87 55.05
C SER A 273 25.11 -17.59 53.70
N GLY A 274 25.99 -17.10 52.82
CA GLY A 274 27.03 -17.95 52.24
C GLY A 274 26.80 -18.54 50.85
N PRO A 275 27.89 -18.85 50.14
CA PRO A 275 28.03 -18.62 48.70
C PRO A 275 27.91 -19.92 47.89
N GLU A 276 27.42 -19.83 46.65
CA GLU A 276 27.75 -20.84 45.64
C GLU A 276 27.93 -20.21 44.27
N VAL A 277 29.21 -20.08 43.93
CA VAL A 277 29.75 -19.94 42.59
C VAL A 277 29.27 -21.14 41.78
N ARG A 278 28.58 -20.91 40.67
CA ARG A 278 28.50 -21.87 39.58
C ARG A 278 28.75 -21.17 38.26
N ASP A 279 29.96 -21.41 37.79
CA ASP A 279 30.41 -21.28 36.42
C ASP A 279 29.33 -21.76 35.43
N LEU A 280 29.03 -20.92 34.44
CA LEU A 280 28.44 -21.37 33.19
C LEU A 280 29.27 -20.79 32.03
N PRO A 281 29.53 -21.63 31.02
CA PRO A 281 30.67 -21.50 30.13
C PRO A 281 30.52 -20.39 29.11
N GLU A 282 31.67 -19.74 28.85
CA GLU A 282 31.98 -19.06 27.60
C GLU A 282 31.60 -19.94 26.41
N GLN A 283 30.53 -19.59 25.71
CA GLN A 283 30.38 -20.02 24.32
C GLN A 283 31.08 -19.00 23.44
N GLY A 284 32.29 -19.37 23.05
CA GLY A 284 33.02 -18.72 21.98
C GLY A 284 32.22 -18.81 20.68
N LEU A 285 31.96 -17.64 20.09
CA LEU A 285 31.67 -17.51 18.68
C LEU A 285 32.76 -16.65 18.06
N THR A 286 33.57 -17.37 17.30
CA THR A 286 34.68 -16.95 16.46
C THR A 286 34.36 -15.73 15.61
N PRO A 287 35.24 -14.72 15.53
CA PRO A 287 35.26 -13.81 14.40
C PRO A 287 35.90 -14.55 13.21
N THR A 288 35.08 -15.03 12.28
CA THR A 288 35.58 -15.46 10.97
C THR A 288 36.09 -14.23 10.24
N GLY A 289 37.41 -14.12 10.19
CA GLY A 289 38.14 -13.21 9.32
C GLY A 289 37.76 -13.47 7.87
N GLY A 290 37.03 -12.52 7.29
CA GLY A 290 36.86 -12.34 5.87
C GLY A 290 37.83 -11.27 5.41
N GLU A 291 39.00 -11.72 4.98
CA GLU A 291 40.08 -10.99 4.34
C GLU A 291 39.54 -10.21 3.13
N ALA A 292 39.29 -8.90 3.30
CA ALA A 292 39.03 -8.00 2.17
C ALA A 292 40.37 -7.67 1.51
N GLN A 293 40.71 -8.46 0.49
CA GLN A 293 41.79 -8.17 -0.43
C GLN A 293 41.55 -6.82 -1.11
N VAL A 294 42.37 -5.84 -0.74
CA VAL A 294 42.52 -4.57 -1.45
C VAL A 294 43.22 -4.88 -2.77
N VAL A 295 42.44 -5.09 -3.83
CA VAL A 295 42.96 -5.07 -5.20
C VAL A 295 43.14 -3.61 -5.59
N GLN A 296 44.38 -3.14 -5.47
CA GLN A 296 44.82 -1.89 -6.09
C GLN A 296 44.77 -2.06 -7.61
N ALA A 297 43.78 -1.45 -8.26
CA ALA A 297 43.77 -1.31 -9.71
C ALA A 297 44.73 -0.18 -10.12
N HIS A 298 45.82 -0.58 -10.79
CA HIS A 298 46.76 0.28 -11.49
C HIS A 298 46.06 1.15 -12.56
N PRO A 299 46.31 2.47 -12.62
CA PRO A 299 46.03 3.25 -13.82
C PRO A 299 47.15 2.99 -14.85
N GLY A 300 46.90 2.00 -15.73
CA GLY A 300 47.71 1.69 -16.90
C GLY A 300 47.37 2.58 -18.10
N ARG A 301 48.09 3.70 -18.19
CA ARG A 301 48.68 4.29 -19.41
C ARG A 301 48.29 3.67 -20.77
N ALA A 302 47.57 4.43 -21.58
CA ALA A 302 47.72 4.52 -23.04
C ALA A 302 47.25 5.92 -23.45
N GLY A 303 47.95 6.77 -24.19
CA GLY A 303 49.08 6.56 -25.06
C GLY A 303 48.67 6.59 -26.53
N ARG A 304 48.85 7.78 -27.14
CA ARG A 304 48.95 8.11 -28.58
C ARG A 304 47.68 8.29 -29.40
N GLY A 305 47.74 9.32 -30.24
CA GLY A 305 46.90 9.54 -31.41
C GLY A 305 46.79 11.01 -31.73
#